data_AF-A0AA39V8L9-F1
#
_entry.id   AF-A0AA39V8L9-F1
#
_cell.length_a   1.000
_cell.length_b   1.000
_cell.length_c   1.000
_cell.angle_alpha   90.00
_cell.angle_beta   90.00
_cell.angle_gamma   90.00
#
_symmetry.space_group_name_H-M   'P 1'
#
loop_
_entity.id
_entity.type
_entity.pdbx_description
1 polymer ?
#
loop_
_entity_poly.entity_id
_entity_poly.type
_entity_poly.pdbx_seq_one_letter_code
_entity_poly.pdbx_strand_id
1 'polypeptide(L)'
;MSSHNKDLVFLILQYLNEEGLKQSAHMLERESGYYFDMTFFEEMVLDGNWEEAERYLSSFTKVEDNRLADHLQVTADVMCFFGNFQ
;
A
#
# COMPACT_ATOMS: atom_id res chain seq x y z
N MET A 1 11.48 14.28 -7.64
CA MET A 1 10.51 13.61 -8.54
C MET A 1 9.54 14.68 -9.02
N SER A 2 9.55 15.02 -10.32
CA SER A 2 8.61 16.00 -10.89
C SER A 2 7.19 15.43 -10.91
N SER A 3 6.17 16.27 -10.93
CA SER A 3 4.75 15.87 -11.00
C SER A 3 4.45 14.86 -12.11
N HIS A 4 5.22 14.91 -13.21
CA HIS A 4 5.05 14.08 -14.40
C HIS A 4 5.25 12.57 -14.15
N ASN A 5 6.06 12.18 -13.16
CA ASN A 5 6.30 10.77 -12.89
C ASN A 5 5.13 10.09 -12.16
N LYS A 6 4.35 10.86 -11.39
CA LYS A 6 3.15 10.34 -10.71
C LYS A 6 2.02 10.09 -11.70
N ASP A 7 1.77 11.07 -12.57
CA ASP A 7 0.72 10.99 -13.58
C ASP A 7 0.93 9.80 -14.53
N LEU A 8 2.18 9.53 -14.93
CA LEU A 8 2.50 8.37 -15.76
C LEU A 8 2.24 7.03 -15.05
N VAL A 9 2.58 6.92 -13.76
CA VAL A 9 2.29 5.71 -12.97
C VAL A 9 0.79 5.49 -12.85
N PHE A 10 0.00 6.55 -12.64
CA PHE A 10 -1.45 6.45 -12.61
C PHE A 10 -2.04 5.96 -13.94
N LEU A 11 -1.53 6.44 -15.08
CA LEU A 11 -1.96 5.97 -16.40
C LEU A 11 -1.65 4.47 -16.61
N ILE A 12 -0.48 4.01 -16.15
CA ILE A 12 -0.13 2.59 -16.21
C ILE A 12 -1.03 1.77 -15.28
N LEU A 13 -1.28 2.23 -14.05
CA LEU A 13 -2.19 1.55 -13.12
C LEU A 13 -3.61 1.44 -13.69
N GLN A 14 -4.11 2.49 -14.34
CA GLN A 14 -5.39 2.45 -15.03
C GLN A 14 -5.43 1.34 -16.09
N TYR A 15 -4.42 1.30 -16.97
CA TYR A 15 -4.32 0.26 -17.99
C TYR A 15 -4.29 -1.16 -17.39
N LEU A 16 -3.49 -1.37 -16.35
CA LEU A 16 -3.40 -2.68 -15.68
C LEU A 16 -4.74 -3.11 -15.08
N ASN A 17 -5.50 -2.18 -14.51
CA ASN A 17 -6.83 -2.47 -13.96
C ASN A 17 -7.87 -2.77 -15.04
N GLU A 18 -7.86 -2.02 -16.15
CA GLU A 18 -8.77 -2.25 -17.29
C GLU A 18 -8.53 -3.63 -17.93
N GLU A 19 -7.28 -4.06 -18.05
CA GLU A 19 -6.91 -5.38 -18.58
C GLU A 19 -7.02 -6.51 -17.53
N GLY A 20 -7.37 -6.20 -16.29
CA GLY A 20 -7.50 -7.18 -15.21
C GLY A 20 -6.17 -7.75 -14.67
N LEU A 21 -5.05 -7.08 -14.93
CA LEU A 21 -3.68 -7.45 -14.51
C LEU A 21 -3.41 -7.07 -13.04
N LYS A 22 -4.26 -7.54 -12.13
CA LYS A 22 -4.26 -7.15 -10.70
C LYS A 22 -2.91 -7.33 -10.01
N GLN A 23 -2.22 -8.45 -10.24
CA GLN A 23 -0.91 -8.71 -9.63
C GLN A 23 0.14 -7.67 -10.05
N SER A 24 0.14 -7.29 -11.32
CA SER A 24 1.04 -6.25 -11.84
C SER A 24 0.68 -4.88 -11.30
N ALA A 25 -0.62 -4.59 -11.13
CA ALA A 25 -1.09 -3.35 -10.52
C ALA A 25 -0.59 -3.23 -9.08
N HIS A 26 -0.83 -4.23 -8.23
CA HIS A 26 -0.39 -4.21 -6.83
C HIS A 26 1.14 -4.20 -6.66
N MET A 27 1.88 -4.83 -7.58
CA MET A 27 3.33 -4.73 -7.61
C MET A 27 3.80 -3.30 -7.90
N LEU A 28 3.19 -2.64 -8.89
CA LEU A 28 3.51 -1.25 -9.26
C LEU A 28 3.11 -0.26 -8.15
N GLU A 29 1.97 -0.47 -7.50
CA GLU A 29 1.53 0.29 -6.32
C GLU A 29 2.59 0.25 -5.23
N ARG A 30 3.01 -0.97 -4.86
CA ARG A 30 4.00 -1.22 -3.81
C ARG A 30 5.36 -0.62 -4.16
N GLU A 31 5.88 -0.85 -5.37
CA GLU A 31 7.21 -0.35 -5.75
C GLU A 31 7.26 1.16 -5.95
N SER A 32 6.16 1.77 -6.40
CA SER A 32 6.09 3.22 -6.62
C SER A 32 5.75 4.01 -5.36
N GLY A 33 4.97 3.42 -4.44
CA GLY A 33 4.45 4.09 -3.25
C GLY A 33 3.47 5.22 -3.55
N TYR A 34 2.90 5.29 -4.77
CA TYR A 34 2.05 6.41 -5.20
C TYR A 34 0.55 6.20 -4.98
N TYR A 35 0.09 4.95 -4.93
CA TYR A 35 -1.32 4.61 -4.74
C TYR A 35 -1.44 3.40 -3.83
N PHE A 36 -2.26 3.51 -2.79
CA PHE A 36 -2.55 2.44 -1.83
C PHE A 36 -3.95 1.90 -2.08
N ASP A 37 -4.04 0.63 -2.44
CA ASP A 37 -5.31 -0.07 -2.61
C ASP A 37 -5.78 -0.63 -1.26
N MET A 38 -6.74 0.07 -0.67
CA MET A 38 -7.33 -0.30 0.62
C MET A 38 -8.15 -1.58 0.54
N THR A 39 -8.81 -1.86 -0.58
CA THR A 39 -9.61 -3.07 -0.76
C THR A 39 -8.69 -4.29 -0.84
N PHE A 40 -7.59 -4.19 -1.59
CA PHE A 40 -6.58 -5.25 -1.64
C PHE A 40 -5.93 -5.49 -0.27
N PHE A 41 -5.62 -4.42 0.46
CA PHE A 41 -5.11 -4.53 1.83
C PHE A 41 -6.10 -5.20 2.80
N GLU A 42 -7.37 -4.81 2.75
CA GLU A 42 -8.44 -5.41 3.55
C GLU A 42 -8.61 -6.90 3.25
N GLU A 43 -8.60 -7.30 1.97
CA GLU A 43 -8.64 -8.71 1.56
C GLU A 43 -7.49 -9.51 2.19
N MET A 44 -6.25 -9.00 2.13
CA MET A 44 -5.10 -9.67 2.74
C MET A 44 -5.24 -9.81 4.27
N VAL A 45 -5.77 -8.79 4.94
CA VAL A 45 -6.03 -8.81 6.38
C VAL A 45 -7.11 -9.82 6.74
N LEU A 46 -8.21 -9.84 5.98
CA LEU A 46 -9.33 -10.77 6.20
C LEU A 46 -8.94 -12.23 5.93
N ASP A 47 -8.09 -12.46 4.94
CA ASP A 47 -7.54 -13.78 4.63
C ASP A 47 -6.47 -14.24 5.64
N GLY A 48 -6.07 -13.36 6.57
CA GLY A 48 -5.03 -13.64 7.57
C GLY A 48 -3.61 -13.67 7.01
N ASN A 49 -3.40 -13.09 5.82
CA ASN A 49 -2.10 -12.98 5.18
C ASN A 49 -1.32 -11.77 5.71
N TRP A 50 -1.00 -11.81 7.00
CA TRP A 50 -0.39 -10.69 7.73
C TRP A 50 0.98 -10.29 7.21
N GLU A 51 1.80 -11.26 6.78
CA GLU A 51 3.14 -10.98 6.23
C GLU A 51 3.07 -10.17 4.94
N GLU A 52 2.15 -10.50 4.03
CA GLU A 52 1.97 -9.74 2.80
C GLU A 52 1.34 -8.37 3.07
N ALA A 53 0.38 -8.29 3.99
CA ALA A 53 -0.24 -7.03 4.39
C ALA A 53 0.79 -6.05 4.97
N GLU A 54 1.68 -6.50 5.84
CA GLU A 54 2.77 -5.69 6.40
C GLU A 54 3.77 -5.26 5.31
N ARG A 55 4.15 -6.19 4.42
CA ARG A 55 5.04 -5.88 3.29
C ARG A 55 4.43 -4.83 2.34
N TYR A 56 3.13 -4.90 2.10
CA TYR A 56 2.42 -3.91 1.30
C TYR A 56 2.40 -2.55 2.01
N LEU A 57 1.95 -2.50 3.27
CA LEU A 57 1.83 -1.27 4.06
C LEU A 57 3.17 -0.53 4.23
N SER A 58 4.24 -1.26 4.54
CA SER A 58 5.60 -0.70 4.73
C SER A 58 6.18 -0.02 3.49
N SER A 59 5.61 -0.26 2.31
CA SER A 59 6.03 0.40 1.07
C SER A 59 5.46 1.83 0.93
N PHE A 60 4.49 2.20 1.77
CA PHE A 60 3.84 3.51 1.77
C PHE A 60 4.16 4.36 3.00
N THR A 61 4.63 3.73 4.09
CA THR A 61 5.09 4.43 5.29
C THR A 61 6.61 4.59 5.24
N LYS A 62 7.12 5.80 5.51
CA LYS A 62 8.56 5.97 5.78
C LYS A 62 8.80 5.48 7.20
N VAL A 63 9.54 4.39 7.36
CA VAL A 63 10.05 3.95 8.66
C VAL A 63 11.03 5.02 9.16
N GLU A 64 10.51 6.04 9.85
CA GLU A 64 11.33 6.84 10.77
C GLU A 64 11.60 5.95 11.97
N ASP A 65 12.77 5.31 11.91
CA ASP A 65 13.52 4.59 12.94
C ASP A 65 12.92 4.62 14.35
N ASN A 66 11.81 3.93 14.57
CA ASN A 66 11.26 3.70 15.89
C ASN A 66 11.15 2.20 16.10
N ARG A 67 12.03 1.72 16.97
CA ARG A 67 12.23 0.34 17.42
C ARG A 67 11.05 -0.18 18.24
N LEU A 68 9.85 -0.16 17.67
CA LEU A 68 8.67 -0.80 18.23
C LEU A 68 8.42 -2.10 17.48
N ALA A 69 8.33 -3.19 18.24
CA ALA A 69 8.24 -4.54 17.72
C ALA A 69 7.06 -4.72 16.74
N ASP A 70 7.36 -5.45 15.68
CA ASP A 70 6.66 -5.65 14.39
C ASP A 70 5.12 -5.78 14.48
N HIS A 71 4.57 -6.28 15.58
CA HIS A 71 3.12 -6.46 15.72
C HIS A 71 2.34 -5.20 16.11
N LEU A 72 2.98 -4.26 16.84
CA LEU A 72 2.35 -3.01 17.28
C LEU A 72 2.40 -1.92 16.21
N GLN A 73 3.38 -1.97 15.30
CA GLN A 73 3.52 -0.96 14.24
C GLN A 73 2.40 -1.10 13.21
N VAL A 74 2.07 -2.31 12.74
CA VAL A 74 0.96 -2.50 11.81
C VAL A 74 -0.36 -2.10 12.44
N THR A 75 -0.61 -2.45 13.71
CA THR A 75 -1.85 -2.02 14.39
C THR A 75 -1.89 -0.52 14.64
N ALA A 76 -0.76 0.11 14.99
CA ALA A 76 -0.69 1.56 15.17
C ALA A 76 -0.81 2.32 13.84
N ASP A 77 -0.22 1.82 12.76
CA ASP A 77 -0.30 2.39 11.41
C ASP A 77 -1.71 2.23 10.85
N VAL A 78 -2.33 1.06 11.01
CA VAL A 78 -3.75 0.85 10.69
C VAL A 78 -4.62 1.81 11.49
N MET A 79 -4.44 1.90 12.82
CA MET A 79 -5.22 2.84 13.65
C MET A 79 -4.97 4.31 13.28
N CYS A 80 -3.75 4.71 12.91
CA CYS A 80 -3.44 6.05 12.44
C CYS A 80 -4.03 6.33 11.05
N PHE A 81 -4.03 5.35 10.15
CA PHE A 81 -4.57 5.49 8.80
C PHE A 81 -6.10 5.60 8.81
N PHE A 82 -6.77 4.81 9.66
CA PHE A 82 -8.22 4.92 9.87
C PHE A 82 -8.61 6.17 10.68
N GLY A 83 -7.78 6.62 11.63
CA GLY A 83 -8.06 7.80 12.47
C GLY A 83 -7.89 9.15 11.77
N ASN A 84 -7.12 9.23 10.67
CA ASN A 84 -6.91 10.47 9.90
C ASN A 84 -7.90 10.65 8.72
N PHE A 85 -8.87 9.75 8.55
CA PHE A 85 -9.90 9.82 7.50
C PHE A 85 -11.28 10.27 8.03
N GLN A 86 -11.34 10.89 9.21
CA GLN A 86 -12.56 11.50 9.77
C GLN A 86 -12.43 13.03 9.92
#